data_AF-A0A9E4H5N2-F1
#
_entry.id   AF-A0A9E4H5N2-F1
#
_cell.length_a   1.000
_cell.length_b   1.000
_cell.length_c   1.000
_cell.angle_alpha   90.00
_cell.angle_beta   90.00
_cell.angle_gamma   90.00
#
_symmetry.space_group_name_H-M   'P 1'
#
loop_
_entity.id
_entity.type
_entity.pdbx_description
1 polymer ?
#
loop_
_entity_poly.entity_id
_entity_poly.type
_entity_poly.pdbx_seq_one_letter_code
_entity_poly.pdbx_strand_id
1 'polypeptide(L)'
;MSDAAADFNAEFLEFYNSSASIVDLSNAKLIRASSTDNSSEYVFDFGVDGSGGTQIPAYGFLIISRGATSAEFVTEWGALPAGVNYNEGNTNLFFGTGRRWRLNEGGTANTDDGTEIDDTEAEVATSSDRDYQNLATGDFVNATRASATLGTFDYGVYDNGTWTTAPTGATTADDFVVLSGTPNISFDVSVNSMFVGTNGTLTVDPGASITIADELNNSGTVRLDADATGYAQLLIGSVGSPGTHNGDPIAIEQYMADDAVGGGGAKWTHFVMPVAGDVSGLSFSPAASVIWSGSSTAGQNAYFWDEQAED
;
A
#
# COMPACT_ATOMS: atom_id res chain seq x y z
N MET A 1 -3.22 5.65 14.19
CA MET A 1 -3.49 6.22 15.53
C MET A 1 -3.82 7.69 15.41
N SER A 2 -4.66 8.24 16.28
CA SER A 2 -4.98 9.67 16.30
C SER A 2 -5.31 10.18 17.70
N ASP A 3 -4.92 11.42 17.99
CA ASP A 3 -5.35 12.18 19.15
C ASP A 3 -6.77 12.74 18.97
N ALA A 4 -7.52 12.83 20.06
CA ALA A 4 -8.86 13.42 20.10
C ALA A 4 -8.77 14.93 20.36
N ALA A 5 -9.74 15.71 19.86
CA ALA A 5 -9.71 17.16 20.04
C ALA A 5 -10.22 17.58 21.42
N ALA A 6 -11.17 16.84 21.98
CA ALA A 6 -11.88 17.25 23.18
C ALA A 6 -11.85 16.19 24.29
N ASP A 7 -11.91 14.91 23.94
CA ASP A 7 -11.92 13.80 24.90
C ASP A 7 -10.68 12.92 24.71
N PHE A 8 -9.66 13.14 25.53
CA PHE A 8 -8.44 12.34 25.49
C PHE A 8 -8.70 10.84 25.68
N ASN A 9 -9.83 10.42 26.26
CA ASN A 9 -10.14 8.98 26.34
C ASN A 9 -10.49 8.38 24.97
N ALA A 10 -10.91 9.21 24.02
CA ALA A 10 -11.24 8.82 22.66
C ALA A 10 -10.03 8.85 21.71
N GLU A 11 -8.83 9.19 22.19
CA GLU A 11 -7.59 8.89 21.46
C GLU A 11 -7.57 7.40 21.09
N PHE A 12 -7.03 7.05 19.91
CA PHE A 12 -7.08 5.65 19.46
C PHE A 12 -5.87 5.19 18.66
N LEU A 13 -5.73 3.86 18.63
CA LEU A 13 -4.87 3.10 17.74
C LEU A 13 -5.72 2.09 16.96
N GLU A 14 -5.34 1.81 15.71
CA GLU A 14 -6.03 0.87 14.84
C GLU A 14 -5.07 -0.24 14.43
N PHE A 15 -5.57 -1.47 14.42
CA PHE A 15 -4.89 -2.63 13.86
C PHE A 15 -5.64 -3.07 12.60
N TYR A 16 -4.90 -3.29 11.51
CA TYR A 16 -5.43 -3.88 10.29
C TYR A 16 -5.03 -5.36 10.19
N ASN A 17 -5.95 -6.20 9.73
CA ASN A 17 -5.68 -7.60 9.44
C ASN A 17 -5.75 -7.85 7.94
N SER A 18 -4.58 -8.04 7.31
CA SER A 18 -4.46 -8.34 5.87
C SER A 18 -4.76 -9.80 5.51
N SER A 19 -5.19 -10.63 6.46
CA SER A 19 -5.46 -12.05 6.23
C SER A 19 -6.95 -12.34 6.04
N ALA A 20 -7.23 -13.46 5.36
CA ALA A 20 -8.59 -14.00 5.18
C ALA A 20 -9.21 -14.60 6.45
N SER A 21 -8.44 -14.69 7.53
CA SER A 21 -8.88 -15.29 8.79
C SER A 21 -9.04 -14.20 9.83
N ILE A 22 -9.96 -14.39 10.78
CA ILE A 22 -10.03 -13.53 11.96
C ILE A 22 -8.71 -13.68 12.74
N VAL A 23 -8.11 -12.57 13.12
CA VAL A 23 -7.00 -12.55 14.08
C VAL A 23 -7.58 -12.32 15.47
N ASP A 24 -7.31 -13.22 16.40
CA ASP A 24 -7.80 -13.14 17.78
C ASP A 24 -6.66 -12.72 18.72
N LEU A 25 -6.78 -11.52 19.28
CA LEU A 25 -5.82 -10.93 20.21
C LEU A 25 -6.15 -11.25 21.67
N SER A 26 -7.11 -12.12 22.00
CA SER A 26 -7.50 -12.40 23.39
C SER A 26 -6.36 -12.88 24.29
N ASN A 27 -5.29 -13.44 23.71
CA ASN A 27 -4.08 -13.84 24.41
C ASN A 27 -2.88 -12.92 24.11
N ALA A 28 -3.10 -11.83 23.39
CA ALA A 28 -2.09 -10.82 23.09
C ALA A 28 -2.10 -9.68 24.12
N LYS A 29 -1.06 -8.87 24.08
CA LYS A 29 -0.88 -7.67 24.88
C LYS A 29 -0.35 -6.51 24.04
N LEU A 30 -0.91 -5.33 24.29
CA LEU A 30 -0.42 -4.07 23.76
C LEU A 30 0.51 -3.43 24.80
N ILE A 31 1.76 -3.21 24.41
CA ILE A 31 2.80 -2.66 25.27
C ILE A 31 3.09 -1.24 24.82
N ARG A 32 2.96 -0.32 25.76
CA ARG A 32 3.45 1.04 25.61
C ARG A 32 4.90 1.06 26.06
N ALA A 33 5.80 1.43 25.15
CA ALA A 33 7.24 1.44 25.40
C ALA A 33 7.83 2.84 25.23
N SER A 34 8.92 3.07 25.95
CA SER A 34 9.79 4.25 25.78
C SER A 34 10.39 4.23 24.38
N SER A 35 10.26 5.32 23.64
CA SER A 35 10.88 5.47 22.31
C SER A 35 12.40 5.55 22.37
N THR A 36 12.98 5.86 23.53
CA THR A 36 14.43 6.08 23.68
C THR A 36 15.21 4.78 23.86
N ASP A 37 14.65 3.83 24.63
CA ASP A 37 15.35 2.61 25.04
C ASP A 37 14.50 1.34 24.97
N ASN A 38 13.28 1.44 24.42
CA ASN A 38 12.29 0.36 24.32
C ASN A 38 11.87 -0.26 25.66
N SER A 39 12.13 0.42 26.78
CA SER A 39 11.70 -0.07 28.10
C SER A 39 10.17 -0.05 28.22
N SER A 40 9.63 -1.08 28.88
CA SER A 40 8.19 -1.19 29.15
C SER A 40 7.72 -0.07 30.07
N GLU A 41 6.67 0.66 29.66
CA GLU A 41 6.02 1.65 30.50
C GLU A 41 4.65 1.17 31.00
N TYR A 42 3.92 0.44 30.16
CA TYR A 42 2.61 -0.09 30.48
C TYR A 42 2.28 -1.30 29.60
N VAL A 43 1.59 -2.28 30.17
CA VAL A 43 1.11 -3.49 29.49
C VAL A 43 -0.40 -3.55 29.63
N PHE A 44 -1.07 -3.71 28.49
CA PHE A 44 -2.51 -3.95 28.42
C PHE A 44 -2.76 -5.33 27.84
N ASP A 45 -3.34 -6.23 28.63
CA ASP A 45 -3.75 -7.56 28.17
C ASP A 45 -5.16 -7.52 27.59
N PHE A 46 -5.33 -7.82 26.30
CA PHE A 46 -6.64 -7.74 25.63
C PHE A 46 -7.71 -8.63 26.29
N GLY A 47 -7.33 -9.82 26.76
CA GLY A 47 -8.25 -10.77 27.39
C GLY A 47 -8.50 -10.55 28.89
N VAL A 48 -7.83 -9.58 29.53
CA VAL A 48 -7.90 -9.37 30.99
C VAL A 48 -8.29 -7.93 31.33
N ASP A 49 -7.67 -6.95 30.68
CA ASP A 49 -7.75 -5.55 31.09
C ASP A 49 -8.84 -4.75 30.36
N GLY A 50 -9.33 -5.28 29.22
CA GLY A 50 -10.45 -4.71 28.46
C GLY A 50 -11.72 -5.55 28.52
N SER A 51 -12.87 -4.94 28.24
CA SER A 51 -14.17 -5.62 28.08
C SER A 51 -14.74 -5.56 26.66
N GLY A 52 -14.04 -4.86 25.74
CA GLY A 52 -14.40 -4.73 24.33
C GLY A 52 -13.89 -5.88 23.45
N GLY A 53 -13.94 -5.67 22.14
CA GLY A 53 -13.56 -6.68 21.15
C GLY A 53 -12.06 -7.01 21.18
N THR A 54 -11.72 -8.29 21.05
CA THR A 54 -10.33 -8.77 20.92
C THR A 54 -10.01 -9.27 19.52
N GLN A 55 -10.98 -9.28 18.63
CA GLN A 55 -10.82 -9.86 17.30
C GLN A 55 -10.68 -8.77 16.25
N ILE A 56 -9.72 -8.94 15.34
CA ILE A 56 -9.63 -8.16 14.11
C ILE A 56 -10.33 -8.99 13.02
N PRO A 57 -11.44 -8.51 12.43
CA PRO A 57 -12.10 -9.22 11.34
C PRO A 57 -11.14 -9.48 10.17
N ALA A 58 -11.42 -10.50 9.35
CA ALA A 58 -10.69 -10.70 8.11
C ALA A 58 -10.79 -9.45 7.23
N TYR A 59 -9.66 -8.91 6.77
CA TYR A 59 -9.59 -7.66 6.00
C TYR A 59 -10.24 -6.46 6.69
N GLY A 60 -10.34 -6.52 8.02
CA GLY A 60 -10.99 -5.52 8.84
C GLY A 60 -10.05 -4.87 9.82
N PHE A 61 -10.64 -4.07 10.71
CA PHE A 61 -9.90 -3.30 11.69
C PHE A 61 -10.37 -3.61 13.11
N LEU A 62 -9.44 -3.48 14.05
CA LEU A 62 -9.77 -3.31 15.46
C LEU A 62 -9.29 -1.93 15.89
N ILE A 63 -10.21 -1.13 16.42
CA ILE A 63 -9.91 0.15 17.02
C ILE A 63 -9.84 -0.05 18.53
N ILE A 64 -8.74 0.39 19.15
CA ILE A 64 -8.61 0.46 20.61
C ILE A 64 -8.46 1.92 21.03
N SER A 65 -9.27 2.35 22.01
CA SER A 65 -9.19 3.71 22.56
C SER A 65 -8.49 3.80 23.90
N ARG A 66 -8.33 5.01 24.42
CA ARG A 66 -7.77 5.31 25.74
C ARG A 66 -8.84 5.28 26.85
N GLY A 67 -9.70 4.28 26.84
CA GLY A 67 -10.74 4.08 27.86
C GLY A 67 -12.08 4.77 27.57
N ALA A 68 -12.28 5.39 26.40
CA ALA A 68 -13.61 5.87 26.02
C ALA A 68 -14.57 4.70 25.88
N THR A 69 -15.82 4.87 26.31
CA THR A 69 -16.88 3.95 25.91
C THR A 69 -17.16 4.10 24.41
N SER A 70 -17.73 3.08 23.77
CA SER A 70 -18.09 3.15 22.35
C SER A 70 -19.00 4.35 22.02
N ALA A 71 -19.88 4.76 22.95
CA ALA A 71 -20.74 5.92 22.77
C ALA A 71 -19.97 7.26 22.81
N GLU A 72 -19.00 7.38 23.72
CA GLU A 72 -18.11 8.55 23.80
C GLU A 72 -17.23 8.63 22.55
N PHE A 73 -16.63 7.50 22.14
CA PHE A 73 -15.81 7.43 20.94
C PHE A 73 -16.58 7.84 19.68
N VAL A 74 -17.80 7.34 19.51
CA VAL A 74 -18.67 7.71 18.37
C VAL A 74 -19.06 9.19 18.39
N THR A 75 -19.14 9.80 19.58
CA THR A 75 -19.41 11.24 19.69
C THR A 75 -18.24 12.07 19.18
N GLU A 76 -17.01 11.63 19.42
CA GLU A 76 -15.78 12.30 18.98
C GLU A 76 -15.49 12.07 17.48
N TRP A 77 -15.61 10.82 17.02
CA TRP A 77 -15.09 10.39 15.71
C TRP A 77 -16.15 9.97 14.69
N GLY A 78 -17.41 9.85 15.11
CA GLY A 78 -18.48 9.33 14.28
C GLY A 78 -18.64 7.81 14.37
N ALA A 79 -19.62 7.29 13.61
CA ALA A 79 -19.99 5.88 13.68
C ALA A 79 -18.88 4.96 13.16
N LEU A 80 -18.71 3.80 13.81
CA LEU A 80 -17.80 2.76 13.35
C LEU A 80 -18.27 2.17 12.02
N PRO A 81 -17.40 2.08 11.00
CA PRO A 81 -17.73 1.40 9.74
C PRO A 81 -18.00 -0.10 9.90
N ALA A 82 -18.54 -0.71 8.85
CA ALA A 82 -18.63 -2.17 8.77
C ALA A 82 -17.23 -2.80 8.70
N GLY A 83 -17.06 -3.99 9.29
CA GLY A 83 -15.75 -4.66 9.33
C GLY A 83 -14.79 -4.10 10.39
N VAL A 84 -15.28 -3.22 11.27
CA VAL A 84 -14.50 -2.64 12.37
C VAL A 84 -15.04 -3.14 13.71
N ASN A 85 -14.16 -3.76 14.48
CA ASN A 85 -14.41 -4.05 15.90
C ASN A 85 -13.83 -2.95 16.78
N TYR A 86 -14.33 -2.83 18.00
CA TYR A 86 -13.93 -1.77 18.93
C TYR A 86 -13.62 -2.32 20.32
N ASN A 87 -12.54 -1.80 20.91
CA ASN A 87 -12.12 -2.04 22.28
C ASN A 87 -11.96 -0.69 22.99
N GLU A 88 -12.64 -0.50 24.11
CA GLU A 88 -12.51 0.74 24.90
C GLU A 88 -11.08 0.95 25.39
N GLY A 89 -10.30 -0.12 25.58
CA GLY A 89 -8.94 -0.07 26.09
C GLY A 89 -8.87 0.38 27.55
N ASN A 90 -7.88 1.21 27.88
CA ASN A 90 -7.65 1.69 29.24
C ASN A 90 -7.15 3.13 29.23
N THR A 91 -7.44 3.89 30.28
CA THR A 91 -7.00 5.29 30.41
C THR A 91 -5.48 5.46 30.37
N ASN A 92 -4.70 4.40 30.66
CA ASN A 92 -3.23 4.39 30.57
C ASN A 92 -2.68 4.20 29.14
N LEU A 93 -3.52 3.91 28.14
CA LEU A 93 -3.13 3.78 26.74
C LEU A 93 -2.99 5.17 26.09
N PHE A 94 -2.00 5.92 26.51
CA PHE A 94 -1.75 7.29 26.08
C PHE A 94 -1.33 7.31 24.58
N PHE A 95 -2.27 7.42 23.65
CA PHE A 95 -1.96 7.56 22.23
C PHE A 95 -1.63 9.04 21.91
N GLY A 96 -1.01 9.36 20.77
CA GLY A 96 -0.88 10.77 20.35
C GLY A 96 0.24 11.62 20.98
N THR A 97 1.11 11.04 21.81
CA THR A 97 2.07 11.81 22.62
C THR A 97 3.52 11.36 22.42
N GLY A 98 3.84 10.80 21.25
CA GLY A 98 5.18 10.35 20.93
C GLY A 98 5.58 9.10 21.69
N ARG A 99 5.18 7.91 21.21
CA ARG A 99 5.48 6.63 21.88
C ARG A 99 5.82 5.52 20.90
N ARG A 100 6.54 4.50 21.38
CA ARG A 100 6.70 3.23 20.69
C ARG A 100 5.65 2.26 21.18
N TRP A 101 5.08 1.47 20.28
CA TRP A 101 4.09 0.46 20.61
C TRP A 101 4.55 -0.90 20.14
N ARG A 102 4.39 -1.90 21.00
CA ARG A 102 4.65 -3.30 20.70
C ARG A 102 3.39 -4.12 20.90
N LEU A 103 3.19 -5.09 20.03
CA LEU A 103 2.15 -6.09 20.16
C LEU A 103 2.84 -7.44 20.38
N ASN A 104 2.58 -8.07 21.52
CA ASN A 104 3.13 -9.38 21.85
C ASN A 104 2.01 -10.41 22.01
N GLU A 105 2.27 -11.64 21.59
CA GLU A 105 1.39 -12.79 21.77
C GLU A 105 1.82 -13.65 22.98
N GLY A 106 0.87 -13.97 23.86
CA GLY A 106 1.03 -14.84 25.02
C GLY A 106 1.84 -14.24 26.18
N GLY A 107 2.44 -15.12 26.97
CA GLY A 107 3.19 -14.76 28.17
C GLY A 107 2.34 -14.67 29.44
N THR A 108 2.80 -13.90 30.41
CA THR A 108 2.16 -13.71 31.72
C THR A 108 1.35 -12.42 31.72
N ALA A 109 0.14 -12.44 32.29
CA ALA A 109 -0.68 -11.23 32.42
C ALA A 109 0.10 -10.10 33.12
N ASN A 110 -0.09 -8.87 32.66
CA ASN A 110 0.44 -7.62 33.19
C ASN A 110 1.97 -7.56 33.19
N THR A 111 2.62 -8.38 32.35
CA THR A 111 4.07 -8.47 32.22
C THR A 111 4.46 -8.29 30.76
N ASP A 112 5.52 -7.54 30.49
CA ASP A 112 6.13 -7.41 29.16
C ASP A 112 7.01 -8.64 28.88
N ASP A 113 6.33 -9.70 28.47
CA ASP A 113 6.90 -10.97 28.00
C ASP A 113 6.04 -11.49 26.82
N GLY A 114 6.31 -12.71 26.37
CA GLY A 114 5.64 -13.28 25.19
C GLY A 114 6.49 -13.16 23.93
N THR A 115 5.86 -13.35 22.78
CA THR A 115 6.52 -13.25 21.46
C THR A 115 6.02 -12.01 20.74
N GLU A 116 6.92 -11.11 20.37
CA GLU A 116 6.60 -9.92 19.59
C GLU A 116 6.04 -10.32 18.21
N ILE A 117 4.91 -9.72 17.85
CA ILE A 117 4.23 -9.91 16.56
C ILE A 117 4.18 -8.62 15.75
N ASP A 118 4.28 -7.46 16.39
CA ASP A 118 4.38 -6.16 15.71
C ASP A 118 5.07 -5.12 16.62
N ASP A 119 5.76 -4.17 16.01
CA ASP A 119 6.47 -3.09 16.70
C ASP A 119 6.54 -1.85 15.80
N THR A 120 6.23 -0.68 16.34
CA THR A 120 6.39 0.59 15.61
C THR A 120 7.86 0.96 15.37
N GLU A 121 8.80 0.26 16.02
CA GLU A 121 10.27 0.38 16.03
C GLU A 121 10.84 1.73 16.52
N ALA A 122 10.08 2.80 16.34
CA ALA A 122 10.39 4.16 16.70
C ALA A 122 9.19 4.84 17.37
N GLU A 123 9.40 6.10 17.75
CA GLU A 123 8.35 6.97 18.25
C GLU A 123 7.35 7.33 17.15
N VAL A 124 6.06 7.19 17.47
CA VAL A 124 4.94 7.59 16.60
C VAL A 124 3.99 8.52 17.35
N ALA A 125 3.27 9.32 16.56
CA ALA A 125 2.35 10.41 16.89
C ALA A 125 3.02 11.54 17.69
N THR A 126 4.04 12.17 17.10
CA THR A 126 4.92 13.15 17.78
C THR A 126 4.52 14.62 17.58
N SER A 127 3.77 14.97 16.53
CA SER A 127 3.59 16.39 16.16
C SER A 127 2.31 16.77 15.42
N SER A 128 1.61 15.83 14.78
CA SER A 128 0.46 16.14 13.91
C SER A 128 -0.86 15.51 14.39
N ASP A 129 -0.87 14.95 15.61
CA ASP A 129 -2.06 14.37 16.24
C ASP A 129 -2.62 13.14 15.49
N ARG A 130 -1.94 12.64 14.45
CA ARG A 130 -2.25 11.39 13.76
C ARG A 130 -1.03 10.84 13.04
N ASP A 131 -0.77 9.54 13.24
CA ASP A 131 0.19 8.77 12.45
C ASP A 131 -0.47 7.48 11.95
N TYR A 132 -0.14 7.07 10.73
CA TYR A 132 -0.55 5.77 10.18
C TYR A 132 0.62 5.11 9.46
N GLN A 133 0.61 3.79 9.37
CA GLN A 133 1.63 3.07 8.63
C GLN A 133 1.24 2.99 7.15
N ASN A 134 2.17 3.35 6.27
CA ASN A 134 2.04 3.05 4.85
C ASN A 134 2.34 1.56 4.63
N LEU A 135 1.35 0.78 4.21
CA LEU A 135 1.49 -0.66 4.00
C LEU A 135 2.48 -1.02 2.88
N ALA A 136 2.76 -0.08 1.97
CA ALA A 136 3.74 -0.27 0.90
C ALA A 136 5.19 -0.22 1.41
N THR A 137 5.50 0.76 2.26
CA THR A 137 6.88 1.03 2.69
C THR A 137 7.18 0.54 4.11
N GLY A 138 6.14 0.33 4.92
CA GLY A 138 6.25 0.06 6.36
C GLY A 138 6.51 1.31 7.20
N ASP A 139 6.69 2.48 6.57
CA ASP A 139 6.98 3.72 7.26
C ASP A 139 5.73 4.34 7.88
N PHE A 140 5.91 5.04 9.00
CA PHE A 140 4.86 5.86 9.58
C PHE A 140 4.80 7.24 8.90
N VAL A 141 3.59 7.61 8.49
CA VAL A 141 3.26 8.89 7.87
C VAL A 141 2.56 9.77 8.90
N ASN A 142 3.11 10.96 9.11
CA ASN A 142 2.49 12.00 9.94
C ASN A 142 1.36 12.66 9.14
N ALA A 143 0.19 12.73 9.74
CA ALA A 143 -0.99 13.37 9.18
C ALA A 143 -1.70 14.19 10.26
N THR A 144 -2.65 15.03 9.85
CA THR A 144 -3.43 15.81 10.82
C THR A 144 -4.52 14.96 11.44
N ARG A 145 -4.86 15.19 12.71
CA ARG A 145 -6.10 14.68 13.33
C ARG A 145 -7.33 14.78 12.41
N ALA A 146 -7.50 15.92 11.75
CA ALA A 146 -8.68 16.21 10.93
C ALA A 146 -8.81 15.29 9.70
N SER A 147 -7.73 14.63 9.28
CA SER A 147 -7.78 13.64 8.19
C SER A 147 -8.03 12.22 8.68
N ALA A 148 -8.16 11.97 9.99
CA ALA A 148 -8.41 10.64 10.51
C ALA A 148 -9.71 10.05 9.96
N THR A 149 -9.58 8.92 9.27
CA THR A 149 -10.70 8.11 8.80
C THR A 149 -10.70 6.78 9.55
N LEU A 150 -11.78 6.48 10.26
CA LEU A 150 -11.90 5.23 11.02
C LEU A 150 -11.96 4.03 10.08
N GLY A 151 -11.20 2.98 10.37
CA GLY A 151 -11.33 1.67 9.72
C GLY A 151 -11.18 1.69 8.20
N THR A 152 -10.45 2.66 7.66
CA THR A 152 -10.17 2.80 6.24
C THR A 152 -8.75 3.35 6.04
N PHE A 153 -8.16 3.03 4.89
CA PHE A 153 -6.87 3.59 4.50
C PHE A 153 -7.02 4.99 3.90
N ASP A 154 -5.97 5.80 4.03
CA ASP A 154 -5.89 7.12 3.37
C ASP A 154 -5.60 7.05 1.87
N TYR A 155 -5.33 5.84 1.37
CA TYR A 155 -4.98 5.53 -0.01
C TYR A 155 -5.80 4.32 -0.47
N GLY A 156 -5.92 4.15 -1.79
CA GLY A 156 -6.67 3.03 -2.34
C GLY A 156 -5.88 1.73 -2.19
N VAL A 157 -6.42 0.77 -1.45
CA VAL A 157 -5.81 -0.56 -1.27
C VAL A 157 -6.62 -1.61 -2.01
N TYR A 158 -5.97 -2.37 -2.89
CA TYR A 158 -6.51 -3.62 -3.43
C TYR A 158 -5.98 -4.79 -2.64
N ASP A 159 -6.89 -5.53 -2.03
CA ASP A 159 -6.60 -6.74 -1.30
C ASP A 159 -7.78 -7.71 -1.45
N ASN A 160 -7.51 -9.02 -1.49
CA ASN A 160 -8.53 -10.06 -1.59
C ASN A 160 -9.57 -9.86 -2.73
N GLY A 161 -9.12 -9.38 -3.88
CA GLY A 161 -10.00 -9.23 -5.04
C GLY A 161 -10.92 -8.01 -5.00
N THR A 162 -10.71 -7.07 -4.08
CA THR A 162 -11.53 -5.85 -3.98
C THR A 162 -10.69 -4.64 -3.62
N TRP A 163 -11.05 -3.49 -4.20
CA TRP A 163 -10.54 -2.19 -3.79
C TRP A 163 -11.31 -1.67 -2.58
N THR A 164 -10.58 -1.16 -1.58
CA THR A 164 -11.15 -0.30 -0.54
C THR A 164 -11.66 1.01 -1.14
N THR A 165 -10.82 1.64 -1.96
CA THR A 165 -11.15 2.73 -2.88
C THR A 165 -10.48 2.42 -4.21
N ALA A 166 -11.27 2.31 -5.28
CA ALA A 166 -10.74 2.01 -6.61
C ALA A 166 -10.24 3.30 -7.29
N PRO A 167 -9.24 3.21 -8.18
CA PRO A 167 -8.90 4.33 -9.06
C PRO A 167 -10.05 4.57 -10.06
N THR A 168 -10.73 5.71 -9.97
CA THR A 168 -11.97 5.99 -10.73
C THR A 168 -11.84 7.04 -11.85
N GLY A 169 -10.64 7.34 -12.34
CA GLY A 169 -10.42 8.25 -13.46
C GLY A 169 -9.08 8.98 -13.40
N ALA A 170 -9.01 10.16 -14.02
CA ALA A 170 -7.79 10.96 -14.10
C ALA A 170 -7.59 11.88 -12.86
N THR A 171 -7.19 11.31 -11.71
CA THR A 171 -6.84 12.08 -10.50
C THR A 171 -5.41 11.76 -10.03
N THR A 172 -4.47 12.68 -10.21
CA THR A 172 -3.08 12.49 -9.75
C THR A 172 -2.89 12.80 -8.27
N ALA A 173 -3.94 12.72 -7.45
CA ALA A 173 -3.89 13.13 -6.04
C ALA A 173 -3.79 11.93 -5.09
N ASP A 174 -4.28 10.77 -5.52
CA ASP A 174 -4.47 9.62 -4.66
C ASP A 174 -3.38 8.57 -4.93
N ASP A 175 -2.85 8.01 -3.84
CA ASP A 175 -1.93 6.88 -3.90
C ASP A 175 -2.71 5.56 -3.90
N PHE A 176 -2.13 4.53 -4.51
CA PHE A 176 -2.72 3.20 -4.57
C PHE A 176 -1.72 2.10 -4.25
N VAL A 177 -2.21 1.04 -3.62
CA VAL A 177 -1.42 -0.11 -3.16
C VAL A 177 -2.15 -1.39 -3.59
N VAL A 178 -1.49 -2.23 -4.37
CA VAL A 178 -1.94 -3.59 -4.68
C VAL A 178 -1.20 -4.56 -3.77
N LEU A 179 -1.83 -5.00 -2.68
CA LEU A 179 -1.22 -5.92 -1.72
C LEU A 179 -1.23 -7.36 -2.22
N SER A 180 -2.38 -7.81 -2.73
CA SER A 180 -2.57 -9.18 -3.22
C SER A 180 -3.61 -9.27 -4.34
N GLY A 181 -3.50 -10.30 -5.18
CA GLY A 181 -4.46 -10.58 -6.25
C GLY A 181 -4.23 -9.74 -7.50
N THR A 182 -5.22 -9.70 -8.39
CA THR A 182 -5.07 -9.13 -9.74
C THR A 182 -6.15 -8.10 -10.07
N PRO A 183 -5.98 -6.81 -9.72
CA PRO A 183 -6.91 -5.78 -10.18
C PRO A 183 -6.69 -5.47 -11.67
N ASN A 184 -7.79 -5.19 -12.37
CA ASN A 184 -7.79 -4.74 -13.76
C ASN A 184 -8.09 -3.24 -13.86
N ILE A 185 -7.27 -2.53 -14.62
CA ILE A 185 -7.51 -1.17 -15.09
C ILE A 185 -8.06 -1.29 -16.51
N SER A 186 -9.35 -1.00 -16.67
CA SER A 186 -10.11 -1.17 -17.92
C SER A 186 -10.46 0.14 -18.63
N PHE A 187 -9.94 1.26 -18.13
CA PHE A 187 -10.12 2.60 -18.68
C PHE A 187 -8.92 3.46 -18.26
N ASP A 188 -8.79 4.63 -18.90
CA ASP A 188 -7.73 5.57 -18.59
C ASP A 188 -7.84 6.09 -17.14
N VAL A 189 -6.80 5.85 -16.35
CA VAL A 189 -6.66 6.32 -14.98
C VAL A 189 -5.38 7.11 -14.79
N SER A 190 -5.42 8.07 -13.88
CA SER A 190 -4.22 8.73 -13.38
C SER A 190 -4.22 8.61 -11.87
N VAL A 191 -3.05 8.38 -11.28
CA VAL A 191 -2.81 8.24 -9.83
C VAL A 191 -1.58 9.04 -9.44
N ASN A 192 -1.39 9.32 -8.15
CA ASN A 192 -0.18 9.98 -7.67
C ASN A 192 0.99 8.98 -7.65
N SER A 193 0.96 8.04 -6.70
CA SER A 193 1.91 6.93 -6.61
C SER A 193 1.20 5.57 -6.65
N MET A 194 1.92 4.54 -7.07
CA MET A 194 1.43 3.16 -7.11
C MET A 194 2.46 2.23 -6.47
N PHE A 195 1.99 1.38 -5.56
CA PHE A 195 2.74 0.24 -5.06
C PHE A 195 2.12 -1.07 -5.51
N VAL A 196 2.94 -2.00 -5.99
CA VAL A 196 2.52 -3.36 -6.30
C VAL A 196 3.36 -4.33 -5.48
N GLY A 197 2.74 -4.95 -4.48
CA GLY A 197 3.40 -5.90 -3.58
C GLY A 197 3.69 -7.23 -4.25
N THR A 198 4.55 -8.04 -3.63
CA THR A 198 5.03 -9.33 -4.16
C THR A 198 3.93 -10.33 -4.55
N ASN A 199 2.77 -10.27 -3.89
CA ASN A 199 1.61 -11.12 -4.17
C ASN A 199 0.55 -10.43 -5.06
N GLY A 200 0.84 -9.21 -5.52
CA GLY A 200 -0.02 -8.38 -6.35
C GLY A 200 0.35 -8.48 -7.83
N THR A 201 -0.67 -8.38 -8.68
CA THR A 201 -0.53 -8.24 -10.13
C THR A 201 -1.42 -7.13 -10.65
N LEU A 202 -0.89 -5.95 -10.93
CA LEU A 202 -1.67 -4.89 -11.57
C LEU A 202 -1.79 -5.18 -13.08
N THR A 203 -3.00 -5.37 -13.58
CA THR A 203 -3.26 -5.55 -15.02
C THR A 203 -3.86 -4.29 -15.63
N VAL A 204 -3.33 -3.87 -16.78
CA VAL A 204 -3.92 -2.83 -17.64
C VAL A 204 -4.47 -3.51 -18.88
N ASP A 205 -5.79 -3.44 -19.06
CA ASP A 205 -6.51 -4.12 -20.13
C ASP A 205 -6.31 -3.43 -21.50
N PRO A 206 -6.63 -4.10 -22.63
CA PRO A 206 -6.63 -3.46 -23.92
C PRO A 206 -7.58 -2.25 -23.98
N GLY A 207 -7.10 -1.16 -24.57
CA GLY A 207 -7.79 0.12 -24.68
C GLY A 207 -7.65 1.02 -23.44
N ALA A 208 -6.86 0.64 -22.44
CA ALA A 208 -6.67 1.40 -21.20
C ALA A 208 -5.25 1.92 -21.02
N SER A 209 -5.13 2.96 -20.19
CA SER A 209 -3.85 3.50 -19.73
C SER A 209 -3.86 3.77 -18.24
N ILE A 210 -2.71 3.60 -17.60
CA ILE A 210 -2.44 4.11 -16.25
C ILE A 210 -1.30 5.13 -16.32
N THR A 211 -1.54 6.30 -15.73
CA THR A 211 -0.53 7.34 -15.53
C THR A 211 -0.22 7.46 -14.04
N ILE A 212 1.03 7.32 -13.66
CA ILE A 212 1.53 7.45 -12.28
C ILE A 212 2.36 8.72 -12.24
N ALA A 213 1.89 9.73 -11.51
CA ALA A 213 2.49 11.06 -11.57
C ALA A 213 3.86 11.15 -10.91
N ASP A 214 4.08 10.38 -9.84
CA ASP A 214 5.28 10.44 -9.00
C ASP A 214 6.08 9.13 -9.05
N GLU A 215 5.73 8.14 -8.22
CA GLU A 215 6.52 6.91 -8.08
C GLU A 215 5.73 5.63 -8.34
N LEU A 216 6.34 4.69 -9.09
CA LEU A 216 5.93 3.29 -9.14
C LEU A 216 6.96 2.44 -8.36
N ASN A 217 6.50 1.85 -7.26
CA ASN A 217 7.28 0.87 -6.50
C ASN A 217 6.68 -0.53 -6.74
N ASN A 218 7.41 -1.38 -7.47
CA ASN A 218 6.92 -2.68 -7.90
C ASN A 218 7.79 -3.82 -7.37
N SER A 219 7.25 -4.58 -6.42
CA SER A 219 7.80 -5.86 -5.96
C SER A 219 7.01 -7.07 -6.47
N GLY A 220 5.90 -6.84 -7.17
CA GLY A 220 5.06 -7.87 -7.77
C GLY A 220 5.11 -7.86 -9.29
N THR A 221 3.93 -7.96 -9.92
CA THR A 221 3.81 -7.94 -11.39
C THR A 221 2.98 -6.75 -11.85
N VAL A 222 3.49 -6.00 -12.82
CA VAL A 222 2.67 -5.08 -13.63
C VAL A 222 2.54 -5.69 -15.01
N ARG A 223 1.30 -5.97 -15.44
CA ARG A 223 0.96 -6.60 -16.72
C ARG A 223 0.24 -5.60 -17.62
N LEU A 224 0.79 -5.38 -18.80
CA LEU A 224 0.17 -4.58 -19.86
C LEU A 224 -0.40 -5.55 -20.90
N ASP A 225 -1.72 -5.72 -20.90
CA ASP A 225 -2.42 -6.64 -21.79
C ASP A 225 -2.86 -5.93 -23.08
N ALA A 226 -1.90 -5.55 -23.92
CA ALA A 226 -2.24 -5.01 -25.25
C ALA A 226 -2.63 -6.16 -26.19
N ASP A 227 -3.67 -5.99 -27.01
CA ASP A 227 -4.08 -7.01 -27.99
C ASP A 227 -4.58 -6.39 -29.30
N ALA A 228 -5.19 -7.20 -30.18
CA ALA A 228 -5.73 -6.73 -31.45
C ALA A 228 -6.87 -5.69 -31.32
N THR A 229 -7.44 -5.52 -30.12
CA THR A 229 -8.53 -4.61 -29.82
C THR A 229 -8.06 -3.26 -29.27
N GLY A 230 -6.82 -3.15 -28.78
CA GLY A 230 -6.29 -1.89 -28.27
C GLY A 230 -4.90 -1.96 -27.64
N TYR A 231 -4.36 -0.78 -27.37
CA TYR A 231 -3.11 -0.62 -26.60
C TYR A 231 -3.36 -0.86 -25.10
N ALA A 232 -2.34 -1.25 -24.36
CA ALA A 232 -2.30 -1.13 -22.89
C ALA A 232 -1.08 -0.29 -22.53
N GLN A 233 -1.25 0.76 -21.74
CA GLN A 233 -0.18 1.74 -21.52
C GLN A 233 0.08 2.01 -20.04
N LEU A 234 1.37 2.11 -19.69
CA LEU A 234 1.87 2.62 -18.42
C LEU A 234 2.69 3.87 -18.69
N LEU A 235 2.37 4.97 -18.00
CA LEU A 235 3.15 6.20 -17.97
C LEU A 235 3.61 6.45 -16.53
N ILE A 236 4.90 6.71 -16.33
CA ILE A 236 5.47 7.08 -15.03
C ILE A 236 6.08 8.47 -15.17
N GLY A 237 5.72 9.37 -14.25
CA GLY A 237 6.01 10.79 -14.29
C GLY A 237 4.88 11.63 -14.88
N SER A 238 5.00 12.94 -14.70
CA SER A 238 4.15 13.94 -15.33
C SER A 238 4.77 14.45 -16.65
N VAL A 239 3.95 14.99 -17.55
CA VAL A 239 4.44 15.58 -18.80
C VAL A 239 5.40 16.74 -18.48
N GLY A 240 6.71 16.48 -18.60
CA GLY A 240 7.76 17.46 -18.30
C GLY A 240 8.65 17.14 -17.09
N SER A 241 8.34 16.09 -16.31
CA SER A 241 9.20 15.59 -15.24
C SER A 241 9.18 14.05 -15.20
N PRO A 242 10.35 13.37 -15.32
CA PRO A 242 10.43 11.92 -15.08
C PRO A 242 9.93 11.58 -13.68
N GLY A 243 9.19 10.47 -13.55
CA GLY A 243 8.96 9.82 -12.27
C GLY A 243 10.02 8.74 -12.02
N THR A 244 10.03 8.19 -10.81
CA THR A 244 11.00 7.17 -10.40
C THR A 244 10.35 5.77 -10.42
N HIS A 245 11.08 4.78 -10.92
CA HIS A 245 10.71 3.36 -10.82
C HIS A 245 11.72 2.64 -9.93
N ASN A 246 11.24 1.98 -8.88
CA ASN A 246 12.06 1.18 -7.99
C ASN A 246 11.45 -0.23 -7.87
N GLY A 247 12.15 -1.27 -8.35
CA GLY A 247 11.57 -2.62 -8.35
C GLY A 247 12.12 -3.59 -9.40
N ASP A 248 11.45 -4.75 -9.47
CA ASP A 248 11.72 -5.82 -10.45
C ASP A 248 11.49 -5.35 -11.90
N PRO A 249 12.05 -6.05 -12.91
CA PRO A 249 11.93 -5.69 -14.31
C PRO A 249 10.48 -5.47 -14.75
N ILE A 250 10.19 -4.36 -15.43
CA ILE A 250 8.90 -4.18 -16.10
C ILE A 250 8.87 -5.11 -17.32
N ALA A 251 7.98 -6.10 -17.29
CA ALA A 251 7.69 -6.97 -18.43
C ALA A 251 6.63 -6.31 -19.31
N ILE A 252 6.97 -6.02 -20.56
CA ILE A 252 6.06 -5.42 -21.55
C ILE A 252 5.75 -6.49 -22.59
N GLU A 253 4.48 -6.86 -22.70
CA GLU A 253 3.96 -7.68 -23.80
C GLU A 253 3.34 -6.73 -24.84
N GLN A 254 3.97 -6.64 -26.02
CA GLN A 254 3.46 -5.82 -27.11
C GLN A 254 2.89 -6.72 -28.22
N TYR A 255 1.64 -6.47 -28.59
CA TYR A 255 1.07 -6.97 -29.84
C TYR A 255 1.63 -6.14 -31.00
N MET A 256 2.48 -6.74 -31.84
CA MET A 256 2.94 -6.10 -33.07
C MET A 256 2.09 -6.58 -34.24
N ALA A 257 1.21 -5.69 -34.71
CA ALA A 257 0.43 -5.92 -35.91
C ALA A 257 1.32 -5.73 -37.15
N ASP A 258 1.65 -6.84 -37.79
CA ASP A 258 2.25 -6.94 -39.13
C ASP A 258 3.68 -6.37 -39.25
N ASP A 259 4.61 -7.25 -39.58
CA ASP A 259 5.98 -6.85 -39.91
C ASP A 259 5.95 -6.13 -41.26
N ALA A 260 6.37 -4.86 -41.33
CA ALA A 260 6.51 -4.13 -42.59
C ALA A 260 7.53 -4.78 -43.55
N VAL A 261 8.17 -5.88 -43.12
CA VAL A 261 9.13 -6.68 -43.88
C VAL A 261 8.60 -8.11 -44.10
N GLY A 262 7.39 -8.22 -44.66
CA GLY A 262 7.02 -9.38 -45.49
C GLY A 262 6.53 -10.63 -44.77
N GLY A 263 5.22 -10.73 -44.59
CA GLY A 263 4.47 -11.98 -44.73
C GLY A 263 4.46 -12.95 -43.54
N GLY A 264 4.99 -12.59 -42.39
CA GLY A 264 4.80 -13.34 -41.14
C GLY A 264 3.60 -12.80 -40.37
N GLY A 265 2.57 -13.63 -40.16
CA GLY A 265 1.39 -13.24 -39.38
C GLY A 265 1.73 -12.68 -37.99
N ALA A 266 0.78 -11.94 -37.39
CA ALA A 266 0.96 -11.24 -36.12
C ALA A 266 1.73 -12.05 -35.07
N LYS A 267 2.74 -11.44 -34.47
CA LYS A 267 3.60 -12.08 -33.46
C LYS A 267 3.53 -11.30 -32.15
N TRP A 268 3.51 -12.05 -31.06
CA TRP A 268 3.78 -11.51 -29.74
C TRP A 268 5.28 -11.34 -29.57
N THR A 269 5.71 -10.14 -29.19
CA THR A 269 7.11 -9.90 -28.82
C THR A 269 7.16 -9.58 -27.33
N HIS A 270 7.88 -10.42 -26.59
CA HIS A 270 8.13 -10.23 -25.17
C HIS A 270 9.37 -9.35 -25.01
N PHE A 271 9.19 -8.20 -24.37
CA PHE A 271 10.27 -7.29 -24.06
C PHE A 271 10.47 -7.22 -22.54
N VAL A 272 11.63 -7.69 -22.06
CA VAL A 272 12.03 -7.57 -20.66
C VAL A 272 13.15 -6.55 -20.58
N MET A 273 12.89 -5.43 -19.89
CA MET A 273 13.95 -4.47 -19.57
C MET A 273 14.32 -4.57 -18.10
N PRO A 274 15.60 -4.82 -17.76
CA PRO A 274 16.08 -4.49 -16.43
C PRO A 274 16.09 -2.97 -16.30
N VAL A 275 15.25 -2.42 -15.42
CA VAL A 275 15.19 -0.97 -15.18
C VAL A 275 15.68 -0.69 -13.77
N ALA A 276 16.71 0.14 -13.64
CA ALA A 276 17.12 0.74 -12.38
C ALA A 276 17.31 2.25 -12.59
N GLY A 277 16.51 3.09 -11.92
CA GLY A 277 16.57 4.57 -11.98
C GLY A 277 15.37 5.24 -12.66
N ASP A 278 15.43 6.58 -12.78
CA ASP A 278 14.35 7.41 -13.37
C ASP A 278 14.02 7.00 -14.80
N VAL A 279 12.74 6.67 -15.04
CA VAL A 279 12.23 6.32 -16.36
C VAL A 279 11.48 7.53 -16.90
N SER A 280 12.04 8.19 -17.91
CA SER A 280 11.30 9.18 -18.70
C SER A 280 11.11 8.71 -20.13
N GLY A 281 9.86 8.81 -20.60
CA GLY A 281 9.54 8.80 -22.02
C GLY A 281 9.65 7.44 -22.72
N LEU A 282 9.06 6.39 -22.16
CA LEU A 282 8.76 5.18 -22.94
C LEU A 282 7.53 5.43 -23.82
N SER A 283 7.76 5.77 -25.08
CA SER A 283 6.73 5.93 -26.11
C SER A 283 6.98 4.90 -27.21
N PHE A 284 6.08 3.94 -27.37
CA PHE A 284 6.10 2.99 -28.48
C PHE A 284 5.12 3.48 -29.56
N SER A 285 5.67 3.93 -30.69
CA SER A 285 4.88 4.21 -31.89
C SER A 285 4.56 2.89 -32.61
N PRO A 286 3.34 2.69 -33.14
CA PRO A 286 2.99 1.51 -33.94
C PRO A 286 3.76 1.42 -35.27
N ALA A 287 4.60 2.40 -35.58
CA ALA A 287 5.57 2.34 -36.66
C ALA A 287 6.98 2.66 -36.12
N ALA A 288 7.83 1.63 -36.06
CA ALA A 288 9.29 1.65 -35.95
C ALA A 288 9.92 2.85 -35.21
N SER A 289 10.17 2.69 -33.91
CA SER A 289 11.42 3.04 -33.21
C SER A 289 11.14 3.15 -31.70
N VAL A 290 11.99 2.49 -30.90
CA VAL A 290 12.13 2.82 -29.48
C VAL A 290 12.99 4.10 -29.43
N ILE A 291 12.37 5.24 -29.15
CA ILE A 291 13.11 6.48 -28.86
C ILE A 291 13.29 6.53 -27.35
N TRP A 292 14.50 6.18 -26.89
CA TRP A 292 14.96 6.51 -25.56
C TRP A 292 15.63 7.89 -25.59
N SER A 293 15.09 8.86 -24.87
CA SER A 293 15.76 10.15 -24.65
C SER A 293 16.14 10.31 -23.19
N GLY A 294 17.05 9.46 -22.71
CA GLY A 294 17.77 9.67 -21.46
C GLY A 294 19.08 10.42 -21.72
N SER A 295 19.32 11.50 -20.97
CA SER A 295 20.63 12.14 -20.90
C SER A 295 21.51 11.34 -19.94
N SER A 296 22.29 10.38 -20.45
CA SER A 296 23.42 9.80 -19.71
C SER A 296 24.72 9.96 -20.50
N THR A 297 25.80 10.32 -19.80
CA THR A 297 27.14 10.57 -20.35
C THR A 297 27.89 9.29 -20.76
N ALA A 298 27.23 8.13 -20.76
CA ALA A 298 27.79 6.87 -21.23
C ALA A 298 26.78 6.17 -22.13
N GLY A 299 27.00 6.25 -23.45
CA GLY A 299 26.16 5.61 -24.45
C GLY A 299 26.10 4.10 -24.23
N GLN A 300 24.91 3.61 -23.93
CA GLN A 300 24.59 2.18 -23.96
C GLN A 300 23.71 1.92 -25.17
N ASN A 301 24.26 1.24 -26.17
CA ASN A 301 23.50 0.73 -27.30
C ASN A 301 22.91 -0.63 -26.91
N ALA A 302 21.61 -0.84 -27.13
CA ALA A 302 21.03 -2.16 -27.14
C ALA A 302 21.40 -2.86 -28.47
N TYR A 303 21.98 -4.06 -28.39
CA TYR A 303 22.20 -4.95 -29.53
C TYR A 303 21.18 -6.08 -29.47
N PHE A 304 20.59 -6.43 -30.60
CA PHE A 304 19.73 -7.60 -30.76
C PHE A 304 20.47 -8.65 -31.58
N TRP A 305 20.44 -9.92 -31.13
CA TRP A 305 20.75 -11.07 -31.98
C TRP A 305 19.44 -11.82 -32.25
N ASP A 306 19.25 -12.23 -33.51
CA ASP A 306 18.23 -13.20 -33.93
C ASP A 306 18.83 -14.59 -33.71
N GLU A 307 18.29 -15.37 -32.79
CA GLU A 307 18.63 -16.79 -32.70
C GLU A 307 17.76 -17.50 -33.74
N GLN A 308 18.23 -17.52 -34.98
CA GLN A 308 17.61 -18.37 -35.99
C GLN A 308 17.66 -19.81 -35.46
N ALA A 309 16.49 -20.41 -35.30
CA ALA A 309 16.36 -21.84 -35.13
C ALA A 309 16.97 -22.51 -36.37
N GLU A 310 18.12 -23.16 -36.21
CA GLU A 310 18.60 -24.11 -37.21
C GLU A 310 17.70 -25.36 -37.16
N ASP A 311 17.25 -25.78 -38.34
CA ASP A 311 16.43 -26.97 -38.61
C ASP A 311 17.02 -28.28 -38.06
#